data_AF-A0AAE1QS67-F1
#
_entry.id   AF-A0AAE1QS67-F1
#
_cell.length_a   1.000
_cell.length_b   1.000
_cell.length_c   1.000
_cell.angle_alpha   90.00
_cell.angle_beta   90.00
_cell.angle_gamma   90.00
#
_symmetry.space_group_name_H-M   'P 1'
#
loop_
_entity.id
_entity.type
_entity.pdbx_description
1 polymer ?
#
loop_
_entity_poly.entity_id
_entity_poly.type
_entity_poly.pdbx_seq_one_letter_code
_entity_poly.pdbx_strand_id
1 'polypeptide(L)'
;MDTGESTPGPVFDFSTLSRTYQQNMKPAEREKREVDFTQKIAGLISEIERTTPNLKALDQYKDLVEKEEDVTKEFEVAKNEEKKVTDEYNKVKGARYELFMKAFNHIYGNTHPLGGTTYLNLDNEDEPFLHGIKYTAMPPTKHFRDMEQLSGGEKTVAALALLFSIHSFRPSPFFILDEVDTALDNLNVAKVAGFI
;
A
#
# COMPACT_ATOMS: atom_id res chain seq x y z
N MET A 1 70.99 9.97 -62.40
CA MET A 1 69.81 10.48 -63.11
C MET A 1 68.73 9.46 -62.88
N ASP A 2 67.80 9.75 -61.98
CA ASP A 2 66.61 8.95 -61.77
C ASP A 2 65.45 9.94 -61.69
N THR A 3 64.50 9.77 -62.59
CA THR A 3 63.45 10.72 -62.93
C THR A 3 62.34 10.67 -61.88
N GLY A 4 62.11 11.79 -61.20
CA GLY A 4 61.06 11.92 -60.19
C GLY A 4 59.68 11.61 -60.76
N GLU A 5 59.05 10.56 -60.26
CA GLU A 5 57.65 10.23 -60.54
C GLU A 5 56.73 11.24 -59.82
N SER A 6 56.13 12.12 -60.61
CA SER A 6 55.08 13.03 -60.14
C SER A 6 53.82 12.21 -59.83
N THR A 7 53.56 11.92 -58.56
CA THR A 7 52.27 11.34 -58.12
C THR A 7 51.11 12.23 -58.62
N PRO A 8 50.12 11.67 -59.35
CA PRO A 8 48.98 12.45 -59.82
C PRO A 8 48.20 12.94 -58.60
N GLY A 9 47.96 14.25 -58.54
CA GLY A 9 47.13 14.84 -57.48
C GLY A 9 45.69 14.29 -57.49
N PRO A 10 44.93 14.51 -56.41
CA PRO A 10 43.55 14.06 -56.32
C PRO A 10 42.72 14.53 -57.53
N VAL A 11 42.04 13.58 -58.19
CA VAL A 11 41.09 13.86 -59.27
C VAL A 11 39.78 14.31 -58.64
N PHE A 12 39.47 15.59 -58.74
CA PHE A 12 38.24 16.16 -58.21
C PHE A 12 37.10 16.03 -59.24
N ASP A 13 36.03 15.34 -58.85
CA ASP A 13 34.80 15.28 -59.64
C ASP A 13 33.88 16.46 -59.29
N PHE A 14 33.60 17.29 -60.29
CA PHE A 14 32.80 18.50 -60.17
C PHE A 14 31.41 18.38 -60.83
N SER A 15 31.04 17.19 -61.29
CA SER A 15 29.77 16.91 -61.99
C SER A 15 28.53 17.18 -61.13
N THR A 16 28.68 17.08 -59.81
CA THR A 16 27.62 17.29 -58.81
C THR A 16 27.47 18.73 -58.34
N LEU A 17 28.38 19.63 -58.73
CA LEU A 17 28.27 21.05 -58.40
C LEU A 17 27.10 21.70 -59.14
N SER A 18 26.46 22.69 -58.51
CA SER A 18 25.37 23.41 -59.19
C SER A 18 25.90 24.16 -60.42
N ARG A 19 25.03 24.36 -61.44
CA ARG A 19 25.40 24.99 -62.73
C ARG A 19 26.12 26.33 -62.59
N THR A 20 25.89 27.08 -61.50
CA THR A 20 26.55 28.36 -61.22
C THR A 20 28.01 28.23 -60.74
N TYR A 21 28.46 27.03 -60.38
CA TYR A 21 29.86 26.75 -60.00
C TYR A 21 30.64 26.01 -61.10
N GLN A 22 29.96 25.54 -62.15
CA GLN A 22 30.55 24.85 -63.31
C GLN A 22 30.89 25.81 -64.48
N GLN A 23 30.43 27.06 -64.42
CA GLN A 23 30.68 28.07 -65.46
C GLN A 23 31.99 28.86 -65.20
N ASN A 24 32.69 29.22 -66.28
CA ASN A 24 33.89 30.08 -66.20
C ASN A 24 33.51 31.49 -65.71
N MET A 25 33.92 31.81 -64.49
CA MET A 25 33.65 33.09 -63.84
C MET A 25 34.73 34.13 -64.14
N LYS A 26 34.34 35.41 -64.07
CA LYS A 26 35.30 36.52 -64.14
C LYS A 26 36.22 36.49 -62.90
N PRO A 27 37.49 36.92 -63.02
CA PRO A 27 38.46 36.86 -61.92
C PRO A 27 37.95 37.49 -60.61
N ALA A 28 37.28 38.65 -60.72
CA ALA A 28 36.74 39.37 -59.57
C ALA A 28 35.56 38.68 -58.87
N GLU A 29 34.77 37.87 -59.58
CA GLU A 29 33.66 37.10 -58.99
C GLU A 29 34.17 35.83 -58.29
N ARG A 30 35.25 35.26 -58.82
CA ARG A 30 35.96 34.12 -58.23
C ARG A 30 36.57 34.51 -56.89
N GLU A 31 37.27 35.64 -56.84
CA GLU A 31 37.91 36.16 -55.62
C GLU A 31 36.88 36.48 -54.53
N LYS A 32 35.73 37.08 -54.88
CA LYS A 32 34.63 37.30 -53.92
C LYS A 32 34.09 36.01 -53.31
N ARG A 33 33.86 34.98 -54.12
CA ARG A 33 33.37 33.67 -53.62
C ARG A 33 34.42 32.94 -52.79
N GLU A 34 35.69 33.07 -53.14
CA GLU A 34 36.79 32.51 -52.36
C GLU A 34 36.84 33.13 -50.96
N VAL A 35 36.66 34.45 -50.86
CA VAL A 35 36.52 35.15 -49.58
C VAL A 35 35.28 34.68 -48.80
N ASP A 36 34.12 34.53 -49.45
CA ASP A 36 32.90 34.03 -48.81
C ASP A 36 33.06 32.61 -48.25
N PHE A 37 33.69 31.71 -49.01
CA PHE A 37 33.94 30.34 -48.56
C PHE A 37 34.97 30.30 -47.44
N THR A 38 36.02 31.13 -47.52
CA THR A 38 37.03 31.24 -46.46
C THR A 38 36.40 31.75 -45.16
N GLN A 39 35.50 32.74 -45.25
CA GLN A 39 34.75 33.22 -44.08
C GLN A 39 33.80 32.16 -43.51
N LYS A 40 33.09 31.41 -44.36
CA LYS A 40 32.22 30.30 -43.90
C LYS A 40 33.02 29.20 -43.22
N ILE A 41 34.18 28.82 -43.78
CA ILE A 41 35.06 27.83 -43.19
C ILE A 41 35.58 28.34 -41.85
N ALA A 42 36.04 29.59 -41.76
CA ALA A 42 36.49 30.19 -40.50
C ALA A 42 35.37 30.23 -39.44
N GLY A 43 34.14 30.55 -39.85
CA GLY A 43 32.97 30.51 -38.98
C GLY A 43 32.67 29.12 -38.43
N LEU A 44 32.66 28.10 -39.30
CA LEU A 44 32.45 26.71 -38.92
C LEU A 44 33.57 26.17 -38.02
N ILE A 45 34.84 26.52 -38.29
CA ILE A 45 35.97 26.14 -37.45
C ILE A 45 35.82 26.76 -36.06
N SER A 46 35.48 28.06 -35.97
CA SER A 46 35.25 28.72 -34.68
C SER A 46 34.07 28.11 -33.91
N GLU A 47 33.01 27.70 -34.61
CA GLU A 47 31.86 27.01 -34.00
C GLU A 47 32.24 25.62 -33.46
N ILE A 48 33.05 24.86 -34.21
CA ILE A 48 33.58 23.56 -33.78
C ILE A 48 34.51 23.73 -32.58
N GLU A 49 35.43 24.69 -32.60
CA GLU A 49 36.36 24.97 -31.49
C GLU A 49 35.63 25.44 -30.22
N ARG A 50 34.51 26.18 -30.37
CA ARG A 50 33.66 26.58 -29.25
C ARG A 50 32.85 25.42 -28.67
N THR A 51 32.64 24.37 -29.45
CA THR A 51 31.84 23.22 -29.05
C THR A 51 32.75 22.16 -28.44
N THR A 52 32.67 21.95 -27.13
CA THR A 52 33.35 20.84 -26.45
C THR A 52 32.38 19.67 -26.32
N PRO A 53 32.38 18.68 -27.23
CA PRO A 53 31.49 17.53 -27.11
C PRO A 53 31.82 16.74 -25.85
N ASN A 54 30.79 16.43 -25.05
CA ASN A 54 30.96 15.55 -23.89
C ASN A 54 31.05 14.10 -24.35
N LEU A 55 32.27 13.63 -24.60
CA LEU A 55 32.56 12.28 -25.07
C LEU A 55 32.12 11.18 -24.08
N LYS A 56 31.90 11.53 -22.79
CA LYS A 56 31.44 10.60 -21.75
C LYS A 56 29.92 10.56 -21.58
N ALA A 57 29.19 11.44 -22.27
CA ALA A 57 27.73 11.52 -22.11
C ALA A 57 27.03 10.21 -22.46
N LEU A 58 27.53 9.50 -23.49
CA LEU A 58 26.95 8.23 -23.91
C LEU A 58 27.17 7.11 -22.88
N ASP A 59 28.36 7.05 -22.28
CA ASP A 59 28.68 6.04 -21.26
C ASP A 59 27.92 6.33 -19.97
N GLN A 60 27.87 7.60 -19.53
CA GLN A 60 27.07 8.01 -18.37
C GLN A 60 25.58 7.71 -18.55
N TYR A 61 25.05 7.87 -19.77
CA TYR A 61 23.67 7.52 -20.07
C TYR A 61 23.43 6.01 -19.94
N LYS A 62 24.34 5.18 -20.47
CA LYS A 62 24.23 3.72 -20.34
C LYS A 62 24.27 3.27 -18.88
N ASP A 63 25.22 3.79 -18.10
CA ASP A 63 25.35 3.48 -16.66
C ASP A 63 24.09 3.88 -15.89
N LEU A 64 23.46 4.99 -16.28
CA LEU A 64 22.23 5.47 -15.64
C LEU A 64 21.04 4.56 -15.97
N VAL A 65 20.91 4.14 -17.24
CA VAL A 65 19.85 3.23 -17.69
C VAL A 65 19.98 1.87 -17.00
N GLU A 66 21.20 1.32 -16.88
CA GLU A 66 21.42 0.05 -16.19
C GLU A 66 21.02 0.15 -14.70
N LYS A 67 21.40 1.24 -14.02
CA LYS A 67 20.97 1.49 -12.63
C LYS A 67 19.47 1.65 -12.50
N GLU A 68 18.83 2.34 -13.45
CA GLU A 68 17.37 2.52 -13.46
C GLU A 68 16.66 1.17 -13.60
N GLU A 69 17.14 0.31 -14.50
CA GLU A 69 16.60 -1.04 -14.66
C GLU A 69 16.74 -1.86 -13.38
N ASP A 70 17.90 -1.81 -12.72
CA ASP A 70 18.13 -2.57 -11.50
C ASP A 70 17.25 -2.08 -10.34
N VAL A 71 17.14 -0.77 -10.14
CA VAL A 71 16.26 -0.17 -9.13
C VAL A 71 14.79 -0.52 -9.41
N THR A 72 14.39 -0.52 -10.69
CA THR A 72 13.03 -0.87 -11.08
C THR A 72 12.73 -2.34 -10.78
N LYS A 73 13.67 -3.25 -11.07
CA LYS A 73 13.53 -4.68 -10.74
C LYS A 73 13.41 -4.89 -9.22
N GLU A 74 14.27 -4.26 -8.42
CA GLU A 74 14.21 -4.34 -6.96
C GLU A 74 12.87 -3.80 -6.42
N PHE A 75 12.41 -2.66 -6.96
CA PHE A 75 11.11 -2.08 -6.61
C PHE A 75 9.95 -3.02 -6.94
N GLU A 76 9.94 -3.65 -8.11
CA GLU A 76 8.91 -4.62 -8.49
C GLU A 76 8.89 -5.85 -7.58
N VAL A 77 10.06 -6.35 -7.18
CA VAL A 77 10.18 -7.45 -6.20
C VAL A 77 9.60 -7.03 -4.86
N ALA A 78 10.04 -5.90 -4.31
CA ALA A 78 9.56 -5.38 -3.02
C ALA A 78 8.04 -5.14 -3.03
N LYS A 79 7.50 -4.58 -4.12
CA LYS A 79 6.06 -4.36 -4.28
C LYS A 79 5.27 -5.67 -4.31
N ASN A 80 5.79 -6.70 -4.99
CA ASN A 80 5.16 -8.01 -5.01
C ASN A 80 5.20 -8.70 -3.65
N GLU A 81 6.29 -8.54 -2.90
CA GLU A 81 6.40 -9.04 -1.52
C GLU A 81 5.42 -8.33 -0.57
N GLU A 82 5.36 -6.99 -0.61
CA GLU A 82 4.41 -6.19 0.17
C GLU A 82 2.97 -6.65 -0.09
N LYS A 83 2.61 -6.85 -1.37
CA LYS A 83 1.28 -7.32 -1.75
C LYS A 83 0.98 -8.70 -1.15
N LYS A 84 1.92 -9.66 -1.25
CA LYS A 84 1.74 -11.00 -0.68
C LYS A 84 1.52 -10.94 0.83
N VAL A 85 2.35 -10.17 1.54
CA VAL A 85 2.23 -10.00 3.00
C VAL A 85 0.90 -9.35 3.37
N THR A 86 0.47 -8.34 2.61
CA THR A 86 -0.82 -7.67 2.82
C THR A 86 -2.00 -8.62 2.60
N ASP A 87 -1.94 -9.45 1.55
CA ASP A 87 -2.98 -10.43 1.25
C ASP A 87 -3.07 -11.51 2.36
N GLU A 88 -1.93 -12.00 2.85
CA GLU A 88 -1.88 -12.94 3.98
C GLU A 88 -2.42 -12.31 5.28
N TYR A 89 -2.03 -11.07 5.56
CA TYR A 89 -2.53 -10.32 6.71
C TYR A 89 -4.06 -10.17 6.65
N ASN A 90 -4.61 -9.76 5.49
CA ASN A 90 -6.05 -9.59 5.31
C ASN A 90 -6.80 -10.92 5.45
N LYS A 91 -6.23 -12.02 4.97
CA LYS A 91 -6.80 -13.36 5.15
C LYS A 91 -6.91 -13.74 6.62
N VAL A 92 -5.86 -13.50 7.41
CA VAL A 92 -5.87 -13.77 8.85
C VAL A 92 -6.81 -12.81 9.58
N LYS A 93 -6.81 -11.52 9.23
CA LYS A 93 -7.73 -10.51 9.78
C LYS A 93 -9.18 -10.91 9.57
N GLY A 94 -9.55 -11.31 8.34
CA GLY A 94 -10.89 -11.78 7.99
C GLY A 94 -11.30 -13.03 8.77
N ALA A 95 -10.46 -14.08 8.77
CA ALA A 95 -10.75 -15.31 9.51
C ALA A 95 -10.93 -15.07 11.01
N ARG A 96 -10.09 -14.20 11.61
CA ARG A 96 -10.22 -13.82 13.02
C ARG A 96 -11.53 -13.07 13.28
N TYR A 97 -11.89 -12.13 12.41
CA TYR A 97 -13.12 -11.36 12.51
C TYR A 97 -14.37 -12.25 12.42
N GLU A 98 -14.42 -13.17 11.45
CA GLU A 98 -15.54 -14.10 11.28
C GLU A 98 -15.74 -14.99 12.51
N LEU A 99 -14.65 -15.56 13.05
CA LEU A 99 -14.71 -16.39 14.25
C LEU A 99 -15.20 -15.60 15.47
N PHE A 100 -14.71 -14.36 15.63
CA PHE A 100 -15.13 -13.48 16.71
C PHE A 100 -16.62 -13.12 16.58
N MET A 101 -17.06 -12.65 15.41
CA MET A 101 -18.45 -12.26 15.19
C MET A 101 -19.41 -13.44 15.32
N LYS A 102 -19.00 -14.65 14.92
CA LYS A 102 -19.79 -15.87 15.15
C LYS A 102 -20.05 -16.11 16.64
N ALA A 103 -19.02 -15.99 17.47
CA ALA A 103 -19.16 -16.14 18.92
C ALA A 103 -19.97 -14.99 19.52
N PHE A 104 -19.68 -13.76 19.13
CA PHE A 104 -20.34 -12.55 19.61
C PHE A 104 -21.85 -12.58 19.34
N ASN A 105 -22.26 -12.89 18.12
CA ASN A 105 -23.67 -12.95 17.73
C ASN A 105 -24.43 -14.06 18.45
N HIS A 106 -23.79 -15.22 18.69
CA HIS A 106 -24.38 -16.31 19.45
C HIS A 106 -24.60 -15.93 20.92
N ILE A 107 -23.60 -15.29 21.53
CA ILE A 107 -23.69 -14.83 22.93
C ILE A 107 -24.77 -13.75 23.03
N TYR A 108 -24.78 -12.75 22.14
CA TYR A 108 -25.78 -11.68 22.10
C TYR A 108 -27.22 -12.23 22.05
N GLY A 109 -27.49 -13.21 21.18
CA GLY A 109 -28.83 -13.80 21.05
C GLY A 109 -29.34 -14.56 22.28
N ASN A 110 -28.44 -15.18 23.05
CA ASN A 110 -28.79 -16.13 24.12
C ASN A 110 -28.84 -15.52 25.54
N THR A 111 -28.72 -14.21 25.71
CA THR A 111 -28.66 -13.57 27.04
C THR A 111 -30.04 -13.28 27.68
N HIS A 112 -31.15 -13.74 27.07
CA HIS A 112 -32.53 -13.46 27.48
C HIS A 112 -33.24 -14.38 28.53
N PRO A 113 -32.63 -15.36 29.24
CA PRO A 113 -33.43 -16.40 29.90
C PRO A 113 -34.18 -15.99 31.19
N LEU A 114 -33.80 -14.92 31.90
CA LEU A 114 -34.34 -14.61 33.24
C LEU A 114 -35.30 -13.39 33.33
N GLY A 115 -35.83 -12.92 32.20
CA GLY A 115 -36.87 -11.89 32.16
C GLY A 115 -36.38 -10.44 32.23
N GLY A 116 -35.08 -10.20 32.04
CA GLY A 116 -34.52 -8.88 31.73
C GLY A 116 -33.91 -8.88 30.32
N THR A 117 -33.65 -7.71 29.76
CA THR A 117 -32.94 -7.57 28.48
C THR A 117 -31.49 -7.19 28.74
N THR A 118 -30.58 -7.72 27.93
CA THR A 118 -29.14 -7.48 28.06
C THR A 118 -28.61 -7.15 26.67
N TYR A 119 -27.74 -6.16 26.61
CA TYR A 119 -27.13 -5.72 25.37
C TYR A 119 -25.62 -5.84 25.48
N LEU A 120 -25.04 -6.52 24.49
CA LEU A 120 -23.61 -6.59 24.27
C LEU A 120 -23.33 -5.72 23.04
N ASN A 121 -22.63 -4.62 23.21
CA ASN A 121 -22.33 -3.67 22.15
C ASN A 121 -20.83 -3.62 21.88
N LEU A 122 -20.46 -3.54 20.62
CA LEU A 122 -19.08 -3.24 20.19
C LEU A 122 -18.95 -1.73 20.05
N ASP A 123 -17.89 -1.16 20.60
CA ASP A 123 -17.61 0.27 20.42
C ASP A 123 -17.26 0.59 18.95
N ASN A 124 -16.71 -0.38 18.22
CA ASN A 124 -16.44 -0.30 16.80
C ASN A 124 -16.66 -1.68 16.14
N GLU A 125 -17.60 -1.76 15.20
CA GLU A 125 -17.96 -2.99 14.48
C GLU A 125 -16.95 -3.41 13.42
N ASP A 126 -16.17 -2.46 12.87
CA ASP A 126 -15.16 -2.72 11.84
C ASP A 126 -13.86 -3.24 12.47
N GLU A 127 -13.49 -2.69 13.63
CA GLU A 127 -12.25 -3.06 14.36
C GLU A 127 -12.52 -3.41 15.83
N PRO A 128 -13.22 -4.53 16.10
CA PRO A 128 -13.65 -4.91 17.44
C PRO A 128 -12.50 -5.28 18.39
N PHE A 129 -11.29 -5.45 17.85
CA PHE A 129 -10.10 -5.81 18.63
C PHE A 129 -9.31 -4.61 19.14
N LEU A 130 -9.56 -3.41 18.59
CA LEU A 130 -8.92 -2.17 19.05
C LEU A 130 -9.70 -1.50 20.17
N HIS A 131 -10.98 -1.82 20.30
CA HIS A 131 -11.90 -1.22 21.25
C HIS A 131 -12.52 -2.26 22.16
N GLY A 132 -13.22 -1.78 23.19
CA GLY A 132 -13.87 -2.62 24.18
C GLY A 132 -15.19 -3.21 23.69
N ILE A 133 -15.71 -4.13 24.50
CA ILE A 133 -17.08 -4.62 24.42
C ILE A 133 -17.81 -4.06 25.64
N LYS A 134 -18.91 -3.34 25.40
CA LYS A 134 -19.76 -2.80 26.46
C LYS A 134 -20.92 -3.75 26.75
N TYR A 135 -20.94 -4.29 27.96
CA TYR A 135 -22.05 -5.11 28.46
C TYR A 135 -22.99 -4.28 29.33
N THR A 136 -24.28 -4.31 29.00
CA THR A 136 -25.31 -3.57 29.72
C THR A 136 -26.53 -4.45 29.96
N ALA A 137 -27.20 -4.24 31.09
CA ALA A 137 -28.34 -5.04 31.50
C ALA A 137 -29.50 -4.13 31.93
N MET A 138 -30.70 -4.49 31.51
CA MET A 138 -31.95 -3.82 31.83
C MET A 138 -32.85 -4.83 32.60
N PRO A 139 -32.95 -4.68 33.93
CA PRO A 139 -33.85 -5.50 34.74
C PRO A 139 -35.32 -5.28 34.33
N PRO A 140 -36.21 -6.28 34.52
CA PRO A 140 -37.61 -6.24 34.06
C PRO A 140 -38.42 -5.01 34.51
N THR A 141 -38.07 -4.43 35.65
CA THR A 141 -38.82 -3.35 36.31
C THR A 141 -38.13 -1.99 36.27
N LYS A 142 -36.96 -1.88 35.63
CA LYS A 142 -36.13 -0.66 35.66
C LYS A 142 -35.73 -0.21 34.25
N HIS A 143 -35.49 1.10 34.12
CA HIS A 143 -34.92 1.68 32.91
C HIS A 143 -33.47 1.23 32.67
N PHE A 144 -33.01 1.37 31.43
CA PHE A 144 -31.63 1.15 31.03
C PHE A 144 -30.65 1.92 31.93
N ARG A 145 -29.64 1.21 32.45
CA ARG A 145 -28.57 1.78 33.28
C ARG A 145 -27.25 1.09 32.94
N ASP A 146 -26.16 1.81 33.15
CA ASP A 146 -24.83 1.23 33.06
C ASP A 146 -24.62 0.19 34.18
N MET A 147 -23.81 -0.83 33.91
CA MET A 147 -23.57 -1.95 34.82
C MET A 147 -23.13 -1.49 36.22
N GLU A 148 -22.36 -0.40 36.32
CA GLU A 148 -21.88 0.16 37.59
C GLU A 148 -23.01 0.59 38.52
N GLN A 149 -24.14 1.02 37.96
CA GLN A 149 -25.30 1.57 38.68
C GLN A 149 -26.32 0.51 39.12
N LEU A 150 -26.08 -0.76 38.78
CA LEU A 150 -26.91 -1.89 39.19
C LEU A 150 -26.60 -2.32 40.63
N SER A 151 -27.60 -2.89 41.30
CA SER A 151 -27.42 -3.51 42.63
C SER A 151 -26.55 -4.75 42.55
N GLY A 152 -25.97 -5.18 43.68
CA GLY A 152 -25.10 -6.37 43.73
C GLY A 152 -25.79 -7.65 43.21
N GLY A 153 -27.07 -7.85 43.56
CA GLY A 153 -27.85 -8.98 43.06
C GLY A 153 -28.11 -8.91 41.55
N GLU A 154 -28.48 -7.73 41.02
CA GLU A 154 -28.67 -7.54 39.58
C GLU A 154 -27.37 -7.77 38.79
N LYS A 155 -26.22 -7.30 39.30
CA LYS A 155 -24.90 -7.58 38.71
C LYS A 155 -24.60 -9.08 38.69
N THR A 156 -24.94 -9.80 39.77
CA THR A 156 -24.72 -11.25 39.88
C THR A 156 -25.56 -12.02 38.87
N VAL A 157 -26.86 -11.70 38.74
CA VAL A 157 -27.74 -12.30 37.72
C VAL A 157 -27.24 -12.02 36.31
N ALA A 158 -26.86 -10.77 36.02
CA ALA A 158 -26.35 -10.40 34.70
C ALA A 158 -25.00 -11.08 34.37
N ALA A 159 -24.13 -11.30 35.35
CA ALA A 159 -22.89 -12.05 35.17
C ALA A 159 -23.14 -13.54 34.92
N LEU A 160 -24.05 -14.16 35.68
CA LEU A 160 -24.46 -15.56 35.49
C LEU A 160 -25.12 -15.76 34.12
N ALA A 161 -25.96 -14.84 33.67
CA ALA A 161 -26.56 -14.87 32.34
C ALA A 161 -25.50 -14.88 31.24
N LEU A 162 -24.49 -13.99 31.32
CA LEU A 162 -23.38 -13.95 30.38
C LEU A 162 -22.55 -15.24 30.41
N LEU A 163 -22.27 -15.77 31.60
CA LEU A 163 -21.55 -17.03 31.78
C LEU A 163 -22.27 -18.21 31.10
N PHE A 164 -23.59 -18.30 31.27
CA PHE A 164 -24.41 -19.33 30.63
C PHE A 164 -24.52 -19.14 29.11
N SER A 165 -24.57 -17.90 28.62
CA SER A 165 -24.52 -17.64 27.17
C SER A 165 -23.18 -18.06 26.54
N ILE A 166 -22.06 -17.84 27.24
CA ILE A 166 -20.75 -18.35 26.83
C ILE A 166 -20.72 -19.88 26.84
N HIS A 167 -21.28 -20.50 27.88
CA HIS A 167 -21.40 -21.94 27.97
C HIS A 167 -22.24 -22.55 26.83
N SER A 168 -23.34 -21.88 26.46
CA SER A 168 -24.18 -22.28 25.32
C SER A 168 -23.41 -22.26 23.99
N PHE A 169 -22.47 -21.33 23.82
CA PHE A 169 -21.62 -21.30 22.63
C PHE A 169 -20.56 -22.41 22.64
N ARG A 170 -19.91 -22.62 23.79
CA ARG A 170 -18.87 -23.63 23.96
C ARG A 170 -19.10 -24.38 25.27
N PRO A 171 -19.73 -25.56 25.24
CA PRO A 171 -20.07 -26.29 26.45
C PRO A 171 -18.81 -26.78 27.16
N SER A 172 -18.71 -26.45 28.44
CA SER A 172 -17.68 -26.92 29.37
C SER A 172 -18.17 -28.17 30.10
N PRO A 173 -17.30 -29.15 30.39
CA PRO A 173 -17.71 -30.39 31.02
C PRO A 173 -18.18 -30.22 32.47
N PHE A 174 -17.78 -29.15 33.16
CA PHE A 174 -18.21 -28.83 34.52
C PHE A 174 -18.09 -27.34 34.82
N PHE A 175 -18.84 -26.85 35.81
CA PHE A 175 -18.69 -25.54 36.44
C PHE A 175 -18.60 -25.69 37.95
N ILE A 176 -17.81 -24.84 38.57
CA ILE A 176 -17.75 -24.68 40.01
C ILE A 176 -18.19 -23.25 40.28
N LEU A 177 -19.31 -23.10 40.98
CA LEU A 177 -19.87 -21.82 41.39
C LEU A 177 -19.76 -21.76 42.92
N ASP A 178 -19.11 -20.72 43.43
CA ASP A 178 -18.89 -20.54 44.87
C ASP A 178 -19.71 -19.34 45.38
N GLU A 179 -20.48 -19.55 46.46
CA GLU A 179 -21.28 -18.54 47.16
C GLU A 179 -22.14 -17.60 46.27
N VAL A 180 -22.60 -18.08 45.11
CA VAL A 180 -23.33 -17.26 44.12
C VAL A 180 -24.70 -16.77 44.61
N ASP A 181 -25.23 -17.37 45.67
CA ASP A 181 -26.50 -17.03 46.31
C ASP A 181 -26.40 -15.87 47.31
N THR A 182 -25.21 -15.51 47.77
CA THR A 182 -24.98 -14.47 48.80
C THR A 182 -25.57 -13.10 48.43
N ALA A 183 -25.53 -12.74 47.15
CA ALA A 183 -26.04 -11.48 46.64
C ALA A 183 -27.46 -11.59 46.03
N LEU A 184 -28.04 -12.78 45.99
CA LEU A 184 -29.32 -13.07 45.35
C LEU A 184 -30.45 -13.19 46.38
N ASP A 185 -31.65 -12.81 45.99
CA ASP A 185 -32.86 -13.12 46.74
C ASP A 185 -33.34 -14.54 46.43
N ASN A 186 -34.11 -15.13 47.35
CA ASN A 186 -34.62 -16.50 47.21
C ASN A 186 -35.36 -16.75 45.88
N LEU A 187 -35.99 -15.71 45.32
CA LEU A 187 -36.72 -15.80 44.05
C LEU A 187 -35.76 -15.92 42.86
N ASN A 188 -34.70 -15.12 42.79
CA ASN A 188 -33.71 -15.25 41.72
C ASN A 188 -32.82 -16.50 41.91
N VAL A 189 -32.52 -16.91 43.14
CA VAL A 189 -31.86 -18.21 43.40
C VAL A 189 -32.69 -19.36 42.82
N ALA A 190 -34.00 -19.39 43.06
CA ALA A 190 -34.89 -20.42 42.50
C ALA A 190 -34.93 -20.40 40.96
N LYS A 191 -34.91 -19.22 40.33
CA LYS A 191 -34.85 -19.10 38.87
C LYS A 191 -33.52 -19.58 38.29
N VAL A 192 -32.40 -19.24 38.94
CA VAL A 192 -31.07 -19.71 38.53
C VAL A 192 -30.97 -21.22 38.71
N ALA A 193 -31.45 -21.75 39.83
CA ALA A 193 -31.47 -23.20 40.10
C ALA A 193 -32.37 -23.97 39.12
N GLY A 194 -33.46 -23.37 38.62
CA GLY A 194 -34.28 -23.97 37.58
C GLY A 194 -33.70 -23.87 36.16
N PHE A 195 -32.67 -23.05 35.96
CA PHE A 195 -31.96 -22.91 34.68
C PHE A 195 -30.75 -23.85 34.57
N ILE A 196 -30.12 -24.17 35.71
CA ILE A 196 -29.05 -25.17 35.85
C ILE A 196 -29.64 -26.58 35.73
#